data_AF-A0A840E9K8-F1
#
_entry.id   AF-A0A840E9K8-F1
#
_cell.length_a   1.000
_cell.length_b   1.000
_cell.length_c   1.000
_cell.angle_alpha   90.00
_cell.angle_beta   90.00
_cell.angle_gamma   90.00
#
_symmetry.space_group_name_H-M   'P 1'
#
loop_
_entity.id
_entity.type
_entity.pdbx_description
1 polymer ?
#
loop_
_entity_poly.entity_id
_entity_poly.type
_entity_poly.pdbx_seq_one_letter_code
_entity_poly.pdbx_strand_id
1 'polypeptide(L)'
;MYSFLNKYGQAMAFGIGVLITVIFLAAIFSADATTRELLLQNDKSPEAYDTSIFDFGIYVSLLLTGLAFVVALIFGITQMASNPKGSLKGIAGLIGLVLIMFIGYSMGNGEPTDPEILNAINKFETSQEATITPGNLKFISGSILTALIMLGLAFLTLIVFGIRGIFK
;
A
#
# COMPACT_ATOMS: atom_id res chain seq x y z
N MET A 1 30.57 2.79 7.02
CA MET A 1 29.21 3.00 6.46
C MET A 1 28.15 2.15 7.15
N TYR A 2 28.38 0.83 7.32
CA TYR A 2 27.42 -0.06 7.99
C TYR A 2 27.09 0.36 9.44
N SER A 3 28.09 0.71 10.27
CA SER A 3 27.87 1.15 11.65
C SER A 3 27.11 2.47 11.78
N PHE A 4 27.27 3.38 10.81
CA PHE A 4 26.58 4.67 10.76
C PHE A 4 25.10 4.48 10.42
N LEU A 5 24.79 3.71 9.37
CA LEU A 5 23.41 3.37 9.02
C LEU A 5 22.72 2.56 10.13
N ASN A 6 23.44 1.67 10.82
CA ASN A 6 22.86 0.89 11.91
C ASN A 6 22.56 1.75 13.15
N LYS A 7 23.36 2.80 13.40
CA LYS A 7 23.19 3.70 14.55
C LYS A 7 22.19 4.84 14.29
N TYR A 8 22.17 5.37 13.06
CA TYR A 8 21.39 6.56 12.70
C TYR A 8 20.33 6.30 11.62
N GLY A 9 20.14 5.06 11.18
CA GLY A 9 19.21 4.70 10.11
C GLY A 9 17.79 5.19 10.34
N GLN A 10 17.25 4.98 11.55
CA GLN A 10 15.92 5.46 11.91
C GLN A 10 15.83 6.99 11.92
N ALA A 11 16.83 7.68 12.48
CA ALA A 11 16.87 9.14 12.50
C ALA A 11 16.96 9.73 11.09
N MET A 12 17.72 9.10 10.19
CA MET A 12 17.79 9.52 8.78
C MET A 12 16.50 9.25 8.03
N ALA A 13 15.89 8.08 8.20
CA ALA A 13 14.61 7.76 7.56
C ALA A 13 13.52 8.76 7.99
N PHE A 14 13.45 9.06 9.28
CA PHE A 14 12.55 10.08 9.81
C PHE A 14 12.88 11.47 9.24
N GLY A 15 14.15 11.89 9.27
CA GLY A 15 14.58 13.19 8.77
C GLY A 15 14.30 13.40 7.29
N ILE A 16 14.55 12.39 6.45
CA ILE A 16 14.23 12.40 5.02
C ILE A 16 12.71 12.48 4.83
N GLY A 17 11.94 11.71 5.59
CA GLY A 17 10.48 11.75 5.55
C GLY A 17 9.94 13.15 5.88
N VAL A 18 10.40 13.74 6.99
CA VAL A 18 10.02 15.10 7.39
C VAL A 18 10.40 16.11 6.32
N LEU A 19 11.60 16.02 5.75
CA LEU A 19 12.05 16.92 4.69
C LEU A 19 11.14 16.84 3.45
N ILE A 20 10.79 15.63 3.01
CA ILE A 20 9.88 15.43 1.87
C ILE A 20 8.50 16.02 2.19
N THR A 21 7.97 15.79 3.38
CA THR A 21 6.69 16.38 3.81
C THR A 21 6.75 17.90 3.80
N VAL A 22 7.82 18.51 4.31
CA VAL A 22 7.99 19.97 4.30
C VAL A 22 8.02 20.52 2.88
N ILE A 23 8.76 19.88 1.96
CA ILE A 23 8.82 20.31 0.55
C ILE A 23 7.43 20.19 -0.11
N PHE A 24 6.72 19.09 0.12
CA PHE A 24 5.38 18.88 -0.38
C PHE A 24 4.39 19.94 0.13
N LEU A 25 4.41 20.23 1.43
CA LEU A 25 3.57 21.27 2.02
C LEU A 25 3.94 22.67 1.50
N ALA A 26 5.23 22.97 1.34
CA ALA A 26 5.68 24.23 0.78
C ALA A 26 5.17 24.41 -0.66
N ALA A 27 5.17 23.35 -1.48
CA ALA A 27 4.59 23.37 -2.82
C ALA A 27 3.10 23.74 -2.75
N ILE A 28 2.30 23.03 -1.94
CA ILE A 28 0.86 23.30 -1.77
C ILE A 28 0.60 24.74 -1.31
N PHE A 29 1.32 25.23 -0.30
CA PHE A 29 1.12 26.58 0.22
C PHE A 29 1.61 27.68 -0.72
N SER A 30 2.43 27.34 -1.71
CA SER A 30 2.87 28.25 -2.77
C SER A 30 1.93 28.31 -3.99
N ALA A 31 0.80 27.59 -3.95
CA ALA A 31 -0.19 27.60 -5.02
C ALA A 31 -0.66 29.04 -5.34
N ASP A 32 -0.86 29.31 -6.64
CA ASP A 32 -1.42 30.57 -7.11
C ASP A 32 -2.88 30.76 -6.66
N ALA A 33 -3.41 31.96 -6.84
CA ALA A 33 -4.75 32.31 -6.36
C ALA A 33 -5.86 31.45 -6.98
N THR A 34 -5.74 31.10 -8.26
CA THR A 34 -6.73 30.30 -9.00
C THR A 34 -6.70 28.85 -8.52
N THR A 35 -5.51 28.23 -8.49
CA THR A 35 -5.36 26.85 -7.97
C THR A 35 -5.83 26.75 -6.52
N ARG A 36 -5.49 27.73 -5.68
CA ARG A 36 -5.92 27.74 -4.27
C ARG A 36 -7.43 27.84 -4.12
N GLU A 37 -8.09 28.65 -4.95
CA GLU A 37 -9.55 28.77 -4.93
C GLU A 37 -10.24 27.46 -5.33
N LEU A 38 -9.76 26.80 -6.40
CA LEU A 38 -10.24 25.48 -6.82
C LEU A 38 -10.10 24.43 -5.70
N LEU A 39 -8.95 24.40 -5.02
CA LEU A 39 -8.68 23.47 -3.93
C LEU A 39 -9.59 23.71 -2.70
N LEU A 40 -9.80 24.98 -2.33
CA LEU A 40 -10.64 25.34 -1.17
C LEU A 40 -12.13 25.05 -1.41
N GLN A 41 -12.58 25.16 -2.65
CA GLN A 41 -13.96 24.86 -3.02
C GLN A 41 -14.24 23.35 -3.15
N ASN A 42 -13.21 22.50 -3.02
CA ASN A 42 -13.30 21.06 -3.27
C ASN A 42 -13.91 20.77 -4.64
N ASP A 43 -13.54 21.57 -5.63
CA ASP A 43 -14.06 21.41 -6.98
C ASP A 43 -13.60 20.06 -7.54
N LYS A 44 -14.53 19.37 -8.20
CA LYS A 44 -14.32 18.06 -8.85
C LYS A 44 -14.42 18.19 -10.37
N SER A 45 -14.37 19.41 -10.89
CA SER A 45 -14.21 19.68 -12.31
C SER A 45 -12.90 19.08 -12.83
N PRO A 46 -12.83 18.73 -14.12
CA PRO A 46 -11.58 18.27 -14.75
C PRO A 46 -10.41 19.25 -14.55
N GLU A 47 -10.71 20.55 -14.52
CA GLU A 47 -9.73 21.63 -14.32
C GLU A 47 -9.08 21.56 -12.93
N ALA A 48 -9.83 21.16 -11.89
CA ALA A 48 -9.29 20.95 -10.55
C ALA A 48 -8.34 19.73 -10.47
N TYR A 49 -8.48 18.75 -11.36
CA TYR A 49 -7.60 17.58 -11.45
C TYR A 49 -6.36 17.81 -12.34
N ASP A 50 -6.33 18.89 -13.13
CA ASP A 50 -5.22 19.21 -14.05
C ASP A 50 -4.08 20.00 -13.37
N THR A 51 -4.11 20.13 -12.04
CA THR A 51 -3.06 20.84 -11.29
C THR A 51 -1.83 19.97 -11.02
N SER A 52 -0.65 20.54 -11.22
CA SER A 52 0.65 19.90 -10.92
C SER A 52 1.13 20.09 -9.48
N ILE A 53 0.32 20.75 -8.63
CA ILE A 53 0.74 21.13 -7.27
C ILE A 53 1.05 19.91 -6.38
N PHE A 54 0.49 18.75 -6.71
CA PHE A 54 0.69 17.49 -5.98
C PHE A 54 1.78 16.59 -6.60
N ASP A 55 2.28 16.91 -7.79
CA ASP A 55 3.16 16.05 -8.58
C ASP A 55 4.42 15.64 -7.81
N PHE A 56 5.04 16.58 -7.10
CA PHE A 56 6.22 16.28 -6.29
C PHE A 56 5.94 15.16 -5.27
N GLY A 57 4.83 15.28 -4.53
CA GLY A 57 4.45 14.30 -3.51
C GLY A 57 4.14 12.93 -4.13
N ILE A 58 3.43 12.92 -5.26
CA ILE A 58 3.08 11.71 -5.99
C ILE A 58 4.35 11.04 -6.54
N TYR A 59 5.20 11.77 -7.26
CA TYR A 59 6.40 11.21 -7.88
C TYR A 59 7.43 10.72 -6.87
N VAL A 60 7.67 11.46 -5.78
CA VAL A 60 8.59 10.99 -4.73
C VAL A 60 8.03 9.74 -4.04
N SER A 61 6.72 9.69 -3.78
CA SER A 61 6.09 8.50 -3.18
C SER A 61 6.16 7.28 -4.10
N LEU A 62 5.90 7.46 -5.40
CA LEU A 62 6.05 6.40 -6.40
C LEU A 62 7.49 5.90 -6.49
N LEU A 63 8.47 6.82 -6.51
CA LEU A 63 9.89 6.49 -6.56
C LEU A 63 10.33 5.72 -5.31
N LEU A 64 9.99 6.21 -4.12
CA LEU A 64 10.36 5.55 -2.85
C LEU A 64 9.68 4.19 -2.70
N THR A 65 8.41 4.07 -3.10
CA THR A 65 7.68 2.81 -3.09
C THR A 65 8.32 1.80 -4.03
N GLY A 66 8.63 2.22 -5.27
CA GLY A 66 9.33 1.38 -6.25
C GLY A 66 10.71 0.94 -5.76
N LEU A 67 11.49 1.87 -5.18
CA LEU A 67 12.80 1.57 -4.62
C LEU A 67 12.68 0.57 -3.45
N ALA A 68 11.76 0.82 -2.52
CA ALA A 68 11.54 -0.07 -1.38
C ALA A 68 11.14 -1.48 -1.84
N PHE A 69 10.26 -1.59 -2.84
CA PHE A 69 9.87 -2.86 -3.43
C PHE A 69 11.06 -3.60 -4.05
N VAL A 70 11.87 -2.93 -4.88
CA VAL A 70 13.05 -3.54 -5.52
C VAL A 70 14.06 -4.00 -4.46
N VAL A 71 14.36 -3.15 -3.48
CA VAL A 71 15.27 -3.47 -2.38
C VAL A 71 14.74 -4.66 -1.56
N ALA A 72 13.45 -4.65 -1.19
CA ALA A 72 12.83 -5.74 -0.45
C ALA A 72 12.90 -7.07 -1.20
N LEU A 73 12.68 -7.07 -2.53
CA LEU A 73 12.83 -8.27 -3.34
C LEU A 73 14.28 -8.77 -3.37
N ILE A 74 15.24 -7.88 -3.65
CA ILE A 74 16.66 -8.26 -3.71
C ILE A 74 17.10 -8.85 -2.37
N PHE A 75 16.81 -8.17 -1.26
CA PHE A 75 17.15 -8.66 0.09
C PHE A 75 16.41 -9.94 0.45
N GLY A 76 15.11 -10.04 0.16
CA GLY A 76 14.31 -11.22 0.44
C GLY A 76 14.85 -12.46 -0.29
N ILE A 77 15.14 -12.33 -1.58
CA ILE A 77 15.66 -13.41 -2.41
C ILE A 77 17.09 -13.79 -1.97
N THR A 78 17.98 -12.82 -1.77
CA THR A 78 19.37 -13.11 -1.33
C THR A 78 19.42 -13.75 0.04
N GLN A 79 18.58 -13.31 0.99
CA GLN A 79 18.51 -13.91 2.32
C GLN A 79 17.94 -15.34 2.26
N MET A 80 16.92 -15.56 1.43
CA MET A 80 16.35 -16.88 1.20
C MET A 80 17.38 -17.85 0.61
N ALA A 81 18.13 -17.40 -0.40
CA ALA A 81 19.17 -18.21 -1.05
C ALA A 81 20.37 -18.51 -0.13
N SER A 82 20.79 -17.52 0.67
CA SER A 82 21.96 -17.65 1.54
C SER A 82 21.68 -18.46 2.82
N ASN A 83 20.43 -18.47 3.29
CA ASN A 83 20.04 -19.24 4.46
C ASN A 83 18.63 -19.84 4.29
N PRO A 84 18.48 -20.88 3.45
CA PRO A 84 17.17 -21.47 3.15
C PRO A 84 16.51 -22.10 4.38
N LYS A 85 17.31 -22.71 5.27
CA LYS A 85 16.80 -23.31 6.51
C LYS A 85 16.29 -22.25 7.49
N GLY A 86 17.01 -21.14 7.66
CA GLY A 86 16.59 -20.02 8.51
C GLY A 86 15.36 -19.29 7.95
N SER A 87 15.21 -19.29 6.63
CA SER A 87 14.10 -18.64 5.92
C SER A 87 12.80 -19.44 5.92
N LEU A 88 12.82 -20.69 6.38
CA LEU A 88 11.69 -21.62 6.27
C LEU A 88 10.41 -21.07 6.93
N LYS A 89 10.53 -20.34 8.05
CA LYS A 89 9.37 -19.69 8.71
C LYS A 89 8.78 -18.57 7.86
N GLY A 90 9.63 -17.77 7.20
CA GLY A 90 9.20 -16.71 6.30
C GLY A 90 8.54 -17.27 5.04
N ILE A 91 9.13 -18.33 4.47
CA ILE A 91 8.57 -19.07 3.32
C ILE A 91 7.21 -19.67 3.69
N ALA A 92 7.09 -20.31 4.86
CA ALA A 92 5.82 -20.87 5.32
C ALA A 92 4.74 -19.78 5.47
N GLY A 93 5.10 -18.60 6.00
CA GLY A 93 4.20 -17.45 6.06
C GLY A 93 3.75 -16.97 4.68
N LEU A 94 4.68 -16.87 3.72
CA LEU A 94 4.38 -16.48 2.34
C LEU A 94 3.46 -17.50 1.65
N ILE A 95 3.73 -18.80 1.81
CA ILE A 95 2.87 -19.87 1.29
C ILE A 95 1.48 -19.76 1.90
N GLY A 96 1.37 -19.55 3.21
CA GLY A 96 0.08 -19.35 3.87
C GLY A 96 -0.70 -18.17 3.29
N LEU A 97 -0.03 -17.04 3.04
CA LEU A 97 -0.65 -15.86 2.44
C LEU A 97 -1.13 -16.13 1.01
N VAL A 98 -0.30 -16.77 0.19
CA VAL A 98 -0.67 -17.17 -1.19
C VAL A 98 -1.85 -18.13 -1.18
N LEU A 99 -1.89 -19.09 -0.24
CA LEU A 99 -3.02 -20.01 -0.10
C LEU A 99 -4.32 -19.29 0.28
N ILE A 100 -4.27 -18.37 1.25
CA ILE A 100 -5.44 -17.57 1.65
C ILE A 100 -5.95 -16.75 0.46
N MET A 101 -5.03 -16.10 -0.27
CA MET A 101 -5.36 -15.30 -1.44
C MET A 101 -5.95 -16.15 -2.56
N PHE A 102 -5.39 -17.34 -2.80
CA PHE A 102 -5.91 -18.27 -3.80
C PHE A 102 -7.32 -18.77 -3.44
N ILE A 103 -7.56 -19.07 -2.16
CA ILE A 103 -8.89 -19.43 -1.65
C ILE A 103 -9.86 -18.26 -1.87
N GLY A 104 -9.48 -17.05 -1.47
CA GLY A 104 -10.30 -15.85 -1.66
C GLY A 104 -10.60 -15.55 -3.13
N TYR A 105 -9.62 -15.71 -4.02
CA TYR A 105 -9.81 -15.58 -5.46
C TYR A 105 -10.78 -16.64 -6.00
N SER A 106 -10.64 -17.89 -5.56
CA SER A 106 -11.47 -19.01 -5.99
C SER A 106 -12.93 -18.87 -5.52
N MET A 107 -13.13 -18.24 -4.35
CA MET A 107 -14.46 -17.92 -3.80
C MET A 107 -15.06 -16.63 -4.36
N GLY A 108 -14.25 -15.77 -5.01
CA GLY A 108 -14.71 -14.50 -5.54
C GLY A 108 -15.74 -14.67 -6.65
N ASN A 109 -16.82 -13.90 -6.57
CA ASN A 109 -17.77 -13.78 -7.68
C ASN A 109 -17.12 -12.92 -8.78
N GLY A 110 -17.17 -13.41 -10.02
CA GLY A 110 -16.68 -12.68 -11.20
C GLY A 110 -17.65 -11.61 -11.69
N GLU A 111 -18.72 -11.38 -10.97
CA GLU A 111 -19.81 -10.46 -11.32
C GLU A 111 -20.13 -9.57 -10.12
N PRO A 112 -20.45 -8.29 -10.35
CA PRO A 112 -20.88 -7.39 -9.30
C PRO A 112 -22.28 -7.77 -8.81
N THR A 113 -22.34 -8.33 -7.61
CA THR A 113 -23.61 -8.75 -6.99
C THR A 113 -24.30 -7.63 -6.19
N ASP A 114 -23.62 -6.50 -5.98
CA ASP A 114 -24.09 -5.39 -5.15
C ASP A 114 -24.11 -4.06 -5.95
N PRO A 115 -25.18 -3.24 -5.85
CA PRO A 115 -25.28 -1.94 -6.52
C PRO A 115 -24.14 -0.97 -6.21
N GLU A 116 -23.58 -0.98 -4.99
CA GLU A 116 -22.47 -0.12 -4.60
C GLU A 116 -21.17 -0.56 -5.27
N ILE A 117 -20.95 -1.88 -5.38
CA ILE A 117 -19.80 -2.44 -6.11
C ILE A 117 -19.89 -2.07 -7.58
N LEU A 118 -21.09 -2.17 -8.18
CA LEU A 118 -21.31 -1.77 -9.56
C LEU A 118 -21.01 -0.28 -9.79
N ASN A 119 -21.43 0.59 -8.87
CA ASN A 119 -21.13 2.01 -8.93
C ASN A 119 -19.62 2.29 -8.82
N ALA A 120 -18.93 1.59 -7.91
CA ALA A 120 -17.48 1.70 -7.77
C ALA A 120 -16.74 1.25 -9.04
N ILE A 121 -17.17 0.17 -9.68
CA ILE A 121 -16.65 -0.29 -10.97
C ILE A 121 -16.86 0.79 -12.03
N ASN A 122 -18.09 1.24 -12.24
CA ASN A 122 -18.40 2.25 -13.26
C ASN A 122 -17.57 3.53 -13.08
N LYS A 123 -17.39 3.97 -11.83
CA LYS A 123 -16.53 5.12 -11.52
C LYS A 123 -15.08 4.87 -11.90
N PHE A 124 -14.53 3.69 -11.57
CA PHE A 124 -13.16 3.32 -11.94
C PHE A 124 -12.99 3.27 -13.46
N GLU A 125 -13.88 2.57 -14.17
CA GLU A 125 -13.78 2.40 -15.63
C GLU A 125 -13.87 3.75 -16.36
N THR A 126 -14.75 4.63 -15.90
CA THR A 126 -14.88 6.00 -16.45
C THR A 126 -13.65 6.85 -16.16
N SER A 127 -13.06 6.73 -14.97
CA SER A 127 -11.93 7.58 -14.55
C SER A 127 -10.58 7.09 -15.08
N GLN A 128 -10.47 5.83 -15.44
CA GLN A 128 -9.21 5.20 -15.87
C GLN A 128 -9.23 4.74 -17.32
N GLU A 129 -10.36 4.93 -18.02
CA GLU A 129 -10.59 4.45 -19.39
C GLU A 129 -10.25 2.96 -19.55
N ALA A 130 -10.48 2.16 -18.50
CA ALA A 130 -10.05 0.77 -18.40
C ALA A 130 -11.18 -0.13 -17.93
N THR A 131 -11.41 -1.24 -18.61
CA THR A 131 -12.47 -2.20 -18.27
C THR A 131 -12.01 -3.18 -17.19
N ILE A 132 -12.84 -3.37 -16.17
CA ILE A 132 -12.64 -4.39 -15.14
C ILE A 132 -13.18 -5.73 -15.66
N THR A 133 -12.28 -6.70 -15.81
CA THR A 133 -12.66 -8.06 -16.20
C THR A 133 -13.18 -8.87 -15.00
N PRO A 134 -13.90 -9.99 -15.23
CA PRO A 134 -14.28 -10.92 -14.17
C PRO A 134 -13.09 -11.43 -13.35
N GLY A 135 -11.93 -11.62 -13.99
CA GLY A 135 -10.69 -12.00 -13.30
C GLY A 135 -10.19 -10.91 -12.36
N ASN A 136 -10.29 -9.65 -12.74
CA ASN A 136 -9.93 -8.52 -11.88
C ASN A 136 -10.86 -8.45 -10.66
N LEU A 137 -12.18 -8.66 -10.83
CA LEU A 137 -13.12 -8.68 -9.70
C LEU A 137 -12.82 -9.79 -8.70
N LYS A 138 -12.54 -11.01 -9.17
CA LYS A 138 -12.14 -12.12 -8.30
C LYS A 138 -10.84 -11.81 -7.56
N PHE A 139 -9.88 -11.17 -8.23
CA PHE A 139 -8.62 -10.76 -7.62
C PHE A 139 -8.83 -9.69 -6.54
N ILE A 140 -9.64 -8.68 -6.80
CA ILE A 140 -9.99 -7.64 -5.82
C ILE A 140 -10.68 -8.29 -4.61
N SER A 141 -11.70 -9.13 -4.84
CA SER A 141 -12.42 -9.84 -3.78
C SER A 141 -11.48 -10.70 -2.92
N GLY A 142 -10.62 -11.50 -3.56
CA GLY A 142 -9.65 -12.35 -2.87
C GLY A 142 -8.62 -11.56 -2.07
N SER A 143 -8.18 -10.41 -2.60
CA SER A 143 -7.25 -9.51 -1.92
C SER A 143 -7.88 -8.86 -0.68
N ILE A 144 -9.14 -8.42 -0.79
CA ILE A 144 -9.89 -7.86 0.36
C ILE A 144 -10.06 -8.93 1.45
N LEU A 145 -10.50 -10.13 1.08
CA LEU A 145 -10.65 -11.22 2.05
C LEU A 145 -9.32 -11.55 2.75
N THR A 146 -8.24 -11.62 1.98
CA THR A 146 -6.89 -11.85 2.53
C THR A 146 -6.51 -10.76 3.53
N ALA A 147 -6.75 -9.49 3.20
CA ALA A 147 -6.47 -8.37 4.09
C ALA A 147 -7.27 -8.47 5.40
N LEU A 148 -8.56 -8.80 5.33
CA LEU A 148 -9.42 -8.97 6.50
C LEU A 148 -8.98 -10.14 7.39
N ILE A 149 -8.61 -11.27 6.79
CA ILE A 149 -8.08 -12.43 7.53
C ILE A 149 -6.77 -12.06 8.22
N MET A 150 -5.84 -11.40 7.51
CA MET A 150 -4.56 -10.98 8.08
C MET A 150 -4.74 -9.97 9.21
N LEU A 151 -5.69 -9.05 9.07
CA LEU A 151 -6.05 -8.12 10.14
C LEU A 151 -6.57 -8.87 11.37
N GLY A 152 -7.48 -9.82 11.19
CA GLY A 152 -7.98 -10.68 12.27
C GLY A 152 -6.87 -11.48 12.95
N LEU A 153 -5.99 -12.10 12.16
CA LEU A 153 -4.81 -12.82 12.69
C LEU A 153 -3.87 -11.89 13.46
N ALA A 154 -3.66 -10.67 13.00
CA ALA A 154 -2.85 -9.68 13.72
C ALA A 154 -3.45 -9.32 15.08
N PHE A 155 -4.76 -9.08 15.15
CA PHE A 155 -5.46 -8.84 16.41
C PHE A 155 -5.41 -10.05 17.36
N LEU A 156 -5.69 -11.25 16.86
CA LEU A 156 -5.61 -12.48 17.65
C LEU A 156 -4.20 -12.71 18.20
N THR A 157 -3.19 -12.48 17.35
CA THR A 157 -1.77 -12.57 17.73
C THR A 157 -1.47 -11.58 18.86
N LEU A 158 -1.88 -10.32 18.72
CA LEU A 158 -1.69 -9.29 19.75
C LEU A 158 -2.31 -9.72 21.09
N ILE A 159 -3.55 -10.24 21.08
CA ILE A 159 -4.23 -10.70 22.30
C ILE A 159 -3.50 -11.89 22.91
N VAL A 160 -3.21 -12.94 22.13
CA VAL A 160 -2.58 -14.18 22.63
C VAL A 160 -1.20 -13.89 23.21
N PHE A 161 -0.37 -13.11 22.51
CA PHE A 161 0.95 -12.76 23.00
C PHE A 161 0.91 -11.76 24.15
N GLY A 162 -0.06 -10.84 24.17
CA GLY A 162 -0.32 -9.94 25.30
C GLY A 162 -0.65 -10.72 26.57
N ILE A 163 -1.61 -11.65 26.50
CA ILE A 163 -2.00 -12.52 27.63
C ILE A 163 -0.82 -13.38 28.08
N ARG A 164 -0.12 -14.03 27.13
CA ARG A 164 1.06 -14.85 27.46
C ARG A 164 2.16 -14.04 28.15
N GLY A 165 2.30 -12.76 27.79
CA GLY A 165 3.26 -11.85 28.42
C GLY A 165 2.91 -11.48 29.86
N ILE A 166 1.64 -11.59 30.27
CA ILE A 166 1.21 -11.36 31.67
C ILE A 166 1.56 -12.56 32.56
N PHE A 167 1.56 -13.77 31.99
CA PHE A 167 1.81 -15.02 32.71
C PHE A 167 3.26 -15.53 32.60
N LYS A 168 4.16 -14.73 32.04
CA LYS A 168 5.60 -14.98 32.00
C LYS A 168 6.32 -13.88 32.77
#